data_AF-A0A1F6IGJ1-F1
#
_entry.id   AF-A0A1F6IGJ1-F1
#
_cell.length_a   1.000
_cell.length_b   1.000
_cell.length_c   1.000
_cell.angle_alpha   90.00
_cell.angle_beta   90.00
_cell.angle_gamma   90.00
#
_symmetry.space_group_name_H-M   'P 1'
#
loop_
_entity.id
_entity.type
_entity.pdbx_description
1 polymer ?
#
loop_
_entity_poly.entity_id
_entity_poly.type
_entity_poly.pdbx_seq_one_letter_code
_entity_poly.pdbx_strand_id
1 'polypeptide(L)' 'MCYNCGCGMTDNDMGKGKLAQGGGSLTEDDFNHMAEKWDMSVEDAKNNTYQLLKRQLEKDKS' A
#
# COMPACT_ATOMS: atom_id res chain seq x y z
N MET A 1 0.16 9.72 9.90
CA MET A 1 0.68 9.66 8.52
C MET A 1 -0.44 10.06 7.58
N CYS A 2 -0.27 11.16 6.85
CA CYS A 2 -1.21 11.55 5.80
C CYS A 2 -0.87 10.70 4.56
N TYR A 3 -1.43 9.49 4.45
CA TYR A 3 -1.33 8.74 3.19
C TYR A 3 -2.12 9.53 2.14
N ASN A 4 -1.40 10.17 1.21
CA ASN A 4 -1.93 10.93 0.07
C ASN A 4 -3.00 11.96 0.44
N CYS A 5 -2.59 13.06 1.09
CA CYS A 5 -3.40 14.01 1.87
C CYS A 5 -4.63 14.68 1.18
N GLY A 6 -5.63 13.88 0.79
CA GLY A 6 -7.06 14.12 0.89
C GLY A 6 -7.58 13.16 1.96
N CYS A 7 -7.67 13.65 3.19
CA CYS A 7 -7.84 12.88 4.44
C CYS A 7 -8.78 11.66 4.34
N GLY A 8 -8.21 10.47 4.58
CA GLY A 8 -8.96 9.24 4.85
C GLY A 8 -9.39 8.42 3.63
N MET A 9 -9.09 8.88 2.41
CA MET A 9 -9.45 8.16 1.19
C MET A 9 -8.28 7.30 0.71
N THR A 10 -8.31 6.01 1.05
CA THR A 10 -7.32 5.02 0.62
C THR A 10 -7.41 4.68 -0.87
N ASP A 11 -8.47 5.12 -1.54
CA ASP A 11 -8.72 4.87 -2.97
C ASP A 11 -8.34 6.06 -3.87
N ASN A 12 -7.98 7.20 -3.26
CA ASN A 12 -7.67 8.42 -3.99
C ASN A 12 -6.17 8.47 -4.35
N ASP A 13 -5.88 8.43 -5.65
CA ASP A 13 -4.52 8.51 -6.16
C ASP A 13 -3.97 9.94 -6.19
N MET A 14 -4.76 10.93 -5.78
CA MET A 14 -4.42 12.35 -5.71
C MET A 14 -3.86 12.91 -7.03
N GLY A 15 -4.28 12.35 -8.16
CA GLY A 15 -3.81 12.73 -9.49
C GLY A 15 -2.36 12.31 -9.78
N LYS A 16 -1.79 11.40 -8.98
CA LYS A 16 -0.45 10.83 -9.19
C LYS A 16 -0.48 9.43 -9.79
N GLY A 17 -1.65 8.88 -10.10
CA GLY A 17 -1.83 7.56 -10.65
C GLY A 17 -1.56 6.45 -9.64
N LYS A 18 -2.18 5.28 -9.85
CA LYS A 18 -2.02 4.09 -9.00
C LYS A 18 -0.69 3.40 -9.24
N LEU A 19 -0.12 2.77 -8.22
CA LEU A 19 1.22 2.17 -8.29
C LEU A 19 1.28 1.03 -9.32
N ALA A 20 0.28 0.13 -9.34
CA ALA A 20 0.19 -1.00 -10.27
C ALA A 20 0.07 -0.57 -11.74
N GLN A 21 -0.28 0.69 -11.99
CA GLN A 21 -0.38 1.29 -13.32
C GLN A 21 0.85 2.14 -13.69
N GLY A 22 1.90 2.09 -12.88
CA GLY A 22 3.13 2.89 -13.06
C GLY A 22 3.04 4.31 -12.49
N GLY A 23 2.01 4.62 -11.71
CA GLY A 23 1.87 5.88 -10.96
C GLY A 23 2.62 5.87 -9.62
N GLY A 24 2.42 6.93 -8.83
CA GLY A 24 3.13 7.16 -7.57
C GLY A 24 2.32 6.91 -6.30
N SER A 25 1.04 6.57 -6.42
CA SER A 25 0.12 6.44 -5.28
C SER A 25 -0.17 4.99 -4.98
N LEU A 26 0.18 4.55 -3.76
CA LEU A 26 -0.28 3.28 -3.22
C LEU A 26 -1.74 3.43 -2.75
N THR A 27 -2.66 2.71 -3.38
CA THR A 27 -4.10 2.72 -3.07
C THR A 27 -4.63 1.32 -2.74
N GLU A 28 -5.92 1.19 -2.39
CA GLU A 28 -6.51 -0.13 -2.15
C GLU A 28 -6.53 -1.05 -3.37
N ASP A 29 -6.67 -0.47 -4.55
CA ASP A 29 -6.60 -1.25 -5.79
C ASP A 29 -5.24 -1.90 -6.00
N ASP A 30 -4.16 -1.29 -5.49
CA ASP A 30 -2.83 -1.89 -5.52
C ASP A 30 -2.74 -3.11 -4.58
N PHE A 31 -3.44 -3.08 -3.45
CA PHE A 31 -3.55 -4.26 -2.57
C PHE A 31 -4.42 -5.35 -3.18
N ASN A 32 -5.50 -5.00 -3.88
CA ASN A 32 -6.30 -5.96 -4.64
C ASN A 32 -5.47 -6.62 -5.76
N HIS A 33 -4.73 -5.81 -6.51
CA HIS A 33 -3.84 -6.32 -7.56
C HIS A 33 -2.74 -7.22 -7.00
N MET A 34 -2.14 -6.83 -5.87
CA MET A 34 -1.15 -7.65 -5.18
C MET A 34 -1.75 -8.97 -4.72
N ALA A 35 -2.92 -8.95 -4.09
CA ALA A 35 -3.61 -10.16 -3.64
C ALA A 35 -3.88 -11.14 -4.78
N GLU A 36 -4.38 -10.64 -5.93
CA GLU A 36 -4.63 -11.44 -7.12
C GLU A 36 -3.34 -12.06 -7.68
N LYS A 37 -2.27 -11.26 -7.83
CA LYS A 37 -1.00 -11.74 -8.41
C LYS A 37 -0.29 -12.79 -7.56
N TRP A 38 -0.53 -12.76 -6.26
CA TRP A 38 0.10 -13.66 -5.31
C TRP A 38 -0.83 -14.77 -4.82
N ASP A 39 -2.04 -14.89 -5.38
CA ASP A 39 -3.05 -15.87 -5.00
C ASP A 39 -3.31 -15.90 -3.48
N MET A 40 -3.48 -14.71 -2.89
CA MET A 40 -3.73 -14.53 -1.46
C MET A 40 -4.92 -13.61 -1.19
N SER A 41 -5.35 -13.51 0.07
CA SER A 41 -6.38 -12.54 0.44
C SER A 41 -5.83 -11.11 0.45
N VAL A 42 -6.71 -10.12 0.24
CA VAL A 42 -6.36 -8.70 0.38
C VAL A 42 -5.89 -8.38 1.80
N GLU A 43 -6.47 -9.04 2.80
CA GLU A 43 -6.05 -8.91 4.19
C GLU A 43 -4.61 -9.39 4.41
N ASP A 44 -4.26 -10.56 3.85
CA ASP A 44 -2.89 -11.08 3.92
C ASP A 44 -1.90 -10.17 3.21
N ALA A 45 -2.27 -9.62 2.05
CA ALA A 45 -1.43 -8.67 1.31
C ALA A 45 -1.13 -7.41 2.15
N LYS A 46 -2.14 -6.87 2.83
CA LYS A 46 -1.98 -5.73 3.76
C LYS A 46 -1.14 -6.09 4.98
N ASN A 47 -1.39 -7.24 5.60
CA ASN A 47 -0.63 -7.71 6.76
C ASN A 47 0.85 -7.92 6.42
N ASN A 48 1.14 -8.55 5.27
CA ASN A 48 2.50 -8.77 4.80
C ASN A 48 3.22 -7.44 4.53
N THR A 49 2.53 -6.49 3.88
CA THR A 49 3.06 -5.13 3.65
C THR A 49 3.34 -4.40 4.97
N TYR A 50 2.42 -4.49 5.94
CA TYR A 50 2.62 -3.93 7.27
C TYR A 50 3.84 -4.53 7.97
N GLN A 51 4.01 -5.86 7.95
CA GLN A 51 5.16 -6.52 8.57
C GLN A 51 6.49 -6.12 7.90
N LEU A 52 6.50 -5.97 6.57
CA LEU A 52 7.67 -5.49 5.83
C LEU A 52 8.09 -4.09 6.30
N LEU A 53 7.14 -3.14 6.32
CA LEU A 53 7.38 -1.76 6.72
C LEU A 53 7.77 -1.67 8.20
N LYS A 54 7.08 -2.42 9.07
CA LYS A 54 7.38 -2.47 10.50
C LYS A 54 8.82 -2.90 10.75
N ARG A 55 9.26 -4.00 10.13
CA ARG A 55 10.63 -4.50 10.27
C ARG A 55 11.67 -3.48 9.79
N GLN A 56 11.40 -2.79 8.69
CA GLN A 56 12.32 -1.75 8.18
C GLN A 56 12.42 -0.58 9.16
N LEU A 57 11.29 -0.05 9.62
CA LEU A 57 11.25 1.10 10.52
C LEU A 57 11.75 0.78 11.93
N GLU A 58 11.70 -0.48 12.36
CA GLU A 58 12.31 -0.93 13.61
C GLU A 58 13.84 -1.12 13.49
N LYS A 59 14.33 -1.63 12.36
CA LYS A 59 15.77 -1.68 12.06
C LYS A 59 16.40 -0.29 12.03
N ASP A 60 15.73 0.68 11.40
CA ASP A 60 16.24 2.05 11.25
C ASP A 60 16.26 2.85 12.57
N LYS A 61 15.72 2.28 13.66
CA LYS A 61 15.76 2.85 15.02
C LYS A 61 16.86 2.27 15.92
N SER A 62 17.65 1.33 15.41
CA SER A 62 18.72 0.63 16.12
C SER A 62 20.09 1.20 15.76
#